data_AF-A0AAD7G1I3-F1
#
_entry.id   AF-A0AAD7G1I3-F1
#
_cell.length_a   1.000
_cell.length_b   1.000
_cell.length_c   1.000
_cell.angle_alpha   90.00
_cell.angle_beta   90.00
_cell.angle_gamma   90.00
#
_symmetry.space_group_name_H-M   'P 1'
#
loop_
_entity.id
_entity.type
_entity.pdbx_description
1 polymer ?
#
loop_
_entity_poly.entity_id
_entity_poly.type
_entity_poly.pdbx_seq_one_letter_code
_entity_poly.pdbx_strand_id
1 'polypeptide(L)'
;MAPAKDLQFHRIHQESNIPEFDVFIAGSGPIGATFARCLVDAGYNVLMVELGDQDTRIPGEHKKNEIEYQKDIDRFVKVIQATLSVVSIPRSQTIVPTLGPAAWTAKDPSQMWITNGRNHFQGEHNNLGAEAVTRGVGGMSTHWTCATPEFLKGLERPIIFTDTAKDNAEWKLLYESARSLIGTSETEFKHSIRHNVVLEALQQAYPNRGVKALPLACHRLPGNSPYVQWHAANDIYGDMFDESAKDKLNKDKVKRGYFKLLTNTRCTRFELDTGATAGHKVGLVEVQDLLAARLVSESSSPEIDFYIKAKAYVVAAGKLANPQILANSGFGATTDRKVHVIPNLVSSLVMAFCQIALLQVRIIYHNTIQHENPWWKAAVADHKKRFGDVDPLPIPFQDPEPQVTIPASLDRPWHTQIHRDAFSYGEVGPSLDSRIVVDLRFFGMQEGVPENKMIFQKGLKDAFGMPQPTFEYTPTAKHAEDTQRMMNDMTDVANKLGAYLPKSEPQFMMPGLALHLGGTTRLGLGQHETVASFNSQVWNFNNLFVGGNGTIPTPFGANPTLTSMCLALRAAYKIAQSLKDGFSPALDSEAMHPTPASWLSWTTDPKDPNFPIHAREVHRAV
;
A
#
# COMPACT_ATOMS: atom_id res chain seq x y z
N MET A 1 32.25 -9.37 13.84
CA MET A 1 31.68 -10.71 14.09
C MET A 1 31.91 -11.03 15.55
N ALA A 2 30.84 -11.25 16.32
CA ALA A 2 30.97 -12.07 17.52
C ALA A 2 31.30 -13.51 17.06
N PRO A 3 32.08 -14.30 17.82
CA PRO A 3 32.40 -15.67 17.44
C PRO A 3 31.12 -16.50 17.28
N ALA A 4 31.12 -17.47 16.36
CA ALA A 4 30.01 -18.37 16.04
C ALA A 4 29.59 -19.36 17.16
N LYS A 5 29.77 -18.99 18.44
CA LYS A 5 29.28 -19.77 19.57
C LYS A 5 27.86 -19.34 19.90
N ASP A 6 26.95 -20.25 19.55
CA ASP A 6 25.53 -20.34 19.91
C ASP A 6 24.56 -19.42 19.13
N LEU A 7 24.61 -19.48 17.80
CA LEU A 7 23.48 -19.00 16.97
C LEU A 7 22.22 -19.81 17.31
N GLN A 8 21.26 -19.18 17.98
CA GLN A 8 19.98 -19.78 18.31
C GLN A 8 19.03 -19.70 17.11
N PHE A 9 18.67 -20.83 16.51
CA PHE A 9 17.64 -20.87 15.47
C PHE A 9 16.24 -20.78 16.07
N HIS A 10 15.31 -20.18 15.34
CA HIS A 10 13.92 -20.15 15.75
C HIS A 10 13.37 -21.58 15.83
N ARG A 11 12.62 -21.89 16.90
CA ARG A 11 11.90 -23.17 17.08
C ARG A 11 11.06 -23.64 15.88
N ILE A 12 10.66 -22.74 14.98
CA ILE A 12 9.86 -23.06 13.80
C ILE A 12 10.58 -24.05 12.87
N HIS A 13 11.91 -24.02 12.81
CA HIS A 13 12.70 -25.00 12.07
C HIS A 13 12.51 -26.43 12.61
N GLN A 14 12.43 -26.58 13.93
CA GLN A 14 12.19 -27.88 14.57
C GLN A 14 10.72 -28.29 14.46
N GLU A 15 9.78 -27.36 14.75
CA GLU A 15 8.33 -27.61 14.70
C GLU A 15 7.85 -28.01 13.30
N SER A 16 8.43 -27.42 12.24
CA SER A 16 8.09 -27.74 10.85
C SER A 16 8.91 -28.90 10.26
N ASN A 17 9.98 -29.32 10.95
CA ASN A 17 11.00 -30.23 10.40
C ASN A 17 11.64 -29.71 9.09
N ILE A 18 11.81 -28.38 8.97
CA ILE A 18 12.42 -27.70 7.82
C ILE A 18 13.72 -27.03 8.29
N PRO A 19 14.90 -27.59 8.00
CA PRO A 19 16.18 -27.01 8.43
C PRO A 19 16.52 -25.71 7.71
N GLU A 20 16.02 -25.52 6.50
CA GLU A 20 16.20 -24.32 5.67
C GLU A 20 14.96 -24.14 4.80
N PHE A 21 14.27 -23.01 4.95
CA PHE A 21 13.11 -22.69 4.13
C PHE A 21 13.54 -22.36 2.70
N ASP A 22 12.65 -22.53 1.73
CA ASP A 22 12.95 -22.10 0.36
C ASP A 22 12.95 -20.57 0.29
N VAL A 23 11.98 -19.92 0.94
CA VAL A 23 11.85 -18.46 0.92
C VAL A 23 11.47 -17.91 2.30
N PHE A 24 12.18 -16.87 2.73
CA PHE A 24 11.79 -16.00 3.83
C PHE A 24 11.18 -14.69 3.30
N ILE A 25 10.08 -14.22 3.90
CA ILE A 25 9.42 -12.96 3.55
C ILE A 25 9.24 -12.10 4.80
N ALA A 26 9.76 -10.88 4.79
CA ALA A 26 9.44 -9.87 5.80
C ALA A 26 8.29 -8.98 5.32
N GLY A 27 7.20 -8.91 6.08
CA GLY A 27 6.01 -8.11 5.80
C GLY A 27 4.87 -8.91 5.18
N SER A 28 3.67 -8.77 5.76
CA SER A 28 2.46 -9.50 5.36
C SER A 28 1.43 -8.66 4.59
N GLY A 29 1.82 -7.47 4.13
CA GLY A 29 0.99 -6.65 3.26
C GLY A 29 0.66 -7.33 1.93
N PRO A 30 -0.15 -6.68 1.05
CA PRO A 30 -0.61 -7.29 -0.21
C PRO A 30 0.54 -7.72 -1.13
N ILE A 31 1.71 -7.11 -1.00
CA ILE A 31 2.88 -7.43 -1.80
C ILE A 31 3.59 -8.68 -1.27
N GLY A 32 3.79 -8.77 0.05
CA GLY A 32 4.29 -10.00 0.69
C GLY A 32 3.34 -11.18 0.46
N ALA A 33 2.03 -10.93 0.51
CA ALA A 33 0.99 -11.90 0.17
C ALA A 33 1.09 -12.36 -1.29
N THR A 34 1.37 -11.47 -2.25
CA THR A 34 1.61 -11.83 -3.66
C THR A 34 2.81 -12.78 -3.79
N PHE A 35 3.94 -12.48 -3.13
CA PHE A 35 5.10 -13.38 -3.13
C PHE A 35 4.75 -14.75 -2.54
N ALA A 36 4.14 -14.78 -1.35
CA ALA A 36 3.73 -16.02 -0.71
C ALA A 36 2.80 -16.83 -1.60
N ARG A 37 1.77 -16.18 -2.19
CA ARG A 37 0.80 -16.83 -3.07
C ARG A 37 1.48 -17.58 -4.20
N CYS A 38 2.31 -16.89 -4.98
CA CYS A 38 3.00 -17.48 -6.13
C CYS A 38 3.94 -18.62 -5.74
N LEU A 39 4.71 -18.47 -4.66
CA LEU A 39 5.75 -19.42 -4.29
C LEU A 39 5.19 -20.66 -3.60
N VAL A 40 4.23 -20.47 -2.69
CA VAL A 40 3.56 -21.57 -1.98
C VAL A 40 2.73 -22.42 -2.94
N ASP A 41 1.99 -21.82 -3.87
CA ASP A 41 1.24 -22.55 -4.91
C ASP A 41 2.15 -23.25 -5.93
N ALA A 42 3.41 -22.84 -6.05
CA ALA A 42 4.45 -23.51 -6.84
C ALA A 42 5.18 -24.63 -6.06
N GLY A 43 4.80 -24.90 -4.81
CA GLY A 43 5.32 -25.99 -3.99
C GLY A 43 6.50 -25.64 -3.10
N TYR A 44 6.87 -24.36 -2.97
CA TYR A 44 7.99 -23.92 -2.13
C TYR A 44 7.58 -23.69 -0.68
N ASN A 45 8.46 -24.01 0.26
CA ASN A 45 8.24 -23.77 1.68
C ASN A 45 8.58 -22.33 2.03
N VAL A 46 7.57 -21.57 2.46
CA VAL A 46 7.66 -20.13 2.71
C VAL A 46 7.40 -19.81 4.17
N LEU A 47 8.34 -19.11 4.80
CA LEU A 47 8.17 -18.53 6.12
C LEU A 47 8.03 -17.01 6.00
N MET A 48 6.94 -16.47 6.52
CA MET A 48 6.65 -15.04 6.55
C MET A 48 6.68 -14.53 7.99
N VAL A 49 7.21 -13.31 8.19
CA VAL A 49 7.15 -12.61 9.47
C VAL A 49 6.43 -11.28 9.31
N GLU A 50 5.64 -10.91 10.31
CA GLU A 50 4.95 -9.62 10.43
C GLU A 50 5.27 -8.99 11.77
N LEU A 51 5.63 -7.71 11.75
CA LEU A 51 5.97 -6.94 12.94
C LEU A 51 4.76 -6.77 13.86
N GLY A 52 3.59 -6.52 13.28
CA GLY A 52 2.34 -6.36 14.03
C GLY A 52 1.58 -7.66 14.29
N ASP A 53 0.47 -7.54 15.00
CA ASP A 53 -0.42 -8.66 15.32
C ASP A 53 -1.50 -8.88 14.24
N GLN A 54 -2.23 -9.98 14.36
CA GLN A 54 -3.47 -10.21 13.64
C GLN A 54 -4.62 -9.48 14.36
N ASP A 55 -5.16 -8.43 13.75
CA ASP A 55 -6.25 -7.62 14.32
C ASP A 55 -7.62 -7.84 13.66
N THR A 56 -7.68 -8.75 12.68
CA THR A 56 -8.91 -9.15 11.99
C THR A 56 -9.16 -10.64 12.17
N ARG A 57 -10.44 -11.02 12.07
CA ARG A 57 -10.86 -12.42 12.24
C ARG A 57 -10.20 -13.35 11.22
N ILE A 58 -10.25 -12.99 9.95
CA ILE A 58 -9.45 -13.64 8.90
C ILE A 58 -8.15 -12.84 8.78
N PRO A 59 -6.96 -13.47 8.81
CA PRO A 59 -5.69 -12.74 8.77
C PRO A 59 -5.58 -11.79 7.57
N GLY A 60 -5.43 -10.49 7.82
CA GLY A 60 -5.24 -9.47 6.80
C GLY A 60 -6.50 -9.08 6.03
N GLU A 61 -7.68 -9.25 6.64
CA GLU A 61 -8.95 -8.84 6.09
C GLU A 61 -9.16 -7.32 6.12
N HIS A 62 -9.94 -6.82 5.17
CA HIS A 62 -10.32 -5.41 5.17
C HIS A 62 -11.28 -5.09 6.31
N LYS A 63 -10.88 -4.19 7.22
CA LYS A 63 -11.67 -3.84 8.42
C LYS A 63 -13.01 -3.17 8.07
N LYS A 64 -13.08 -2.42 6.97
CA LYS A 64 -14.32 -1.82 6.42
C LYS A 64 -15.39 -2.86 6.03
N ASN A 65 -15.05 -4.16 5.97
CA ASN A 65 -16.04 -5.20 5.70
C ASN A 65 -16.99 -5.45 6.89
N GLU A 66 -16.67 -4.93 8.08
CA GLU A 66 -17.60 -4.95 9.19
C GLU A 66 -18.86 -4.13 8.87
N ILE A 67 -20.03 -4.70 9.18
CA ILE A 67 -21.35 -4.13 8.85
C ILE A 67 -21.50 -2.72 9.44
N GLU A 68 -20.96 -2.47 10.63
CA GLU A 68 -21.04 -1.18 11.31
C GLU A 68 -20.42 -0.06 10.47
N TYR A 69 -19.22 -0.28 9.92
CA TYR A 69 -18.52 0.72 9.09
C TYR A 69 -19.16 0.93 7.73
N GLN A 70 -19.87 -0.06 7.19
CA GLN A 70 -20.63 0.13 5.95
C GLN A 70 -21.96 0.85 6.17
N LYS A 71 -22.48 0.84 7.41
CA LYS A 71 -23.64 1.64 7.81
C LYS A 71 -23.25 3.06 8.20
N ASP A 72 -22.07 3.23 8.77
CA ASP A 72 -21.50 4.51 9.19
C ASP A 72 -20.02 4.60 8.75
N ILE A 73 -19.83 5.01 7.50
CA ILE A 73 -18.50 5.10 6.87
C ILE A 73 -17.60 6.14 7.54
N ASP A 74 -18.19 7.17 8.15
CA ASP A 74 -17.45 8.25 8.78
C ASP A 74 -16.75 7.76 10.07
N ARG A 75 -17.28 6.72 10.73
CA ARG A 75 -16.58 6.07 11.85
C ARG A 75 -15.32 5.31 11.43
N PHE A 76 -15.24 4.83 10.19
CA PHE A 76 -14.05 4.10 9.72
C PHE A 76 -12.82 4.99 9.63
N VAL A 77 -12.99 6.32 9.53
CA VAL A 77 -11.90 7.31 9.64
C VAL A 77 -11.10 7.11 10.93
N LYS A 78 -11.77 6.79 12.04
CA LYS A 78 -11.11 6.58 13.34
C LYS A 78 -10.28 5.29 13.36
N VAL A 79 -10.72 4.26 12.64
CA VAL A 79 -9.94 3.02 12.46
C VAL A 79 -8.65 3.32 11.72
N ILE A 80 -8.73 4.06 10.61
CA ILE A 80 -7.56 4.49 9.84
C ILE A 80 -6.60 5.29 10.74
N GLN A 81 -7.09 6.35 11.39
CA GLN A 81 -6.28 7.22 12.25
C GLN A 81 -5.56 6.44 13.36
N ALA A 82 -6.25 5.48 13.99
CA ALA A 82 -5.68 4.66 15.06
C ALA A 82 -4.55 3.72 14.57
N THR A 83 -4.55 3.36 13.29
CA THR A 83 -3.58 2.42 12.69
C THR A 83 -2.37 3.10 12.04
N LEU A 84 -2.44 4.41 11.77
CA LEU A 84 -1.36 5.17 11.13
C LEU A 84 -0.38 5.71 12.17
N SER A 85 0.79 5.08 12.25
CA SER A 85 1.92 5.56 13.04
C SER A 85 2.76 6.54 12.22
N VAL A 86 2.72 7.83 12.57
CA VAL A 86 3.55 8.86 11.94
C VAL A 86 5.04 8.51 12.09
N VAL A 87 5.80 8.74 11.03
CA VAL A 87 7.16 8.22 10.88
C VAL A 87 8.21 9.09 11.55
N SER A 88 8.18 10.40 11.28
CA SER A 88 9.21 11.33 11.73
C SER A 88 8.57 12.63 12.20
N ILE A 89 8.34 12.70 13.51
CA ILE A 89 7.74 13.87 14.15
C ILE A 89 8.88 14.80 14.60
N PRO A 90 8.98 16.04 14.08
CA PRO A 90 10.02 16.97 14.49
C PRO A 90 9.86 17.41 15.95
N ARG A 91 10.85 18.14 16.46
CA ARG A 91 10.78 18.73 17.82
C ARG A 91 9.57 19.66 17.97
N SER A 92 9.10 19.85 19.21
CA SER A 92 8.10 20.88 19.50
C SER A 92 8.82 22.12 19.99
N GLN A 93 8.46 23.28 19.45
CA GLN A 93 8.81 24.58 20.03
C GLN A 93 7.63 25.21 20.79
N THR A 94 6.57 24.44 21.06
CA THR A 94 5.36 24.95 21.68
C THR A 94 5.61 25.33 23.14
N ILE A 95 5.50 26.62 23.44
CA ILE A 95 5.47 27.13 24.81
C ILE A 95 4.02 27.04 25.30
N VAL A 96 3.82 26.45 26.48
CA VAL A 96 2.51 26.45 27.17
C VAL A 96 2.62 27.39 28.38
N PRO A 97 2.54 28.73 28.18
CA PRO A 97 2.75 29.71 29.24
C PRO A 97 1.61 29.74 30.28
N THR A 98 0.51 29.03 29.98
CA THR A 98 -0.70 28.95 30.80
C THR A 98 -0.70 27.76 31.76
N LEU A 99 0.41 27.01 31.86
CA LEU A 99 0.54 25.97 32.89
C LEU A 99 0.43 26.60 34.28
N GLY A 100 -0.24 25.90 35.20
CA GLY A 100 -0.33 26.33 36.59
C GLY A 100 1.07 26.60 37.16
N PRO A 101 1.30 27.67 37.93
CA PRO A 101 2.66 28.07 38.35
C PRO A 101 3.45 27.02 39.15
N ALA A 102 2.76 26.03 39.72
CA ALA A 102 3.38 24.91 40.43
C ALA A 102 3.78 23.74 39.51
N ALA A 103 3.30 23.70 38.26
CA ALA A 103 3.65 22.67 37.30
C ALA A 103 5.11 22.83 36.84
N TRP A 104 5.82 21.71 36.69
CA TRP A 104 7.14 21.74 36.08
C TRP A 104 7.04 22.26 34.65
N THR A 105 7.91 23.21 34.31
CA THR A 105 8.07 23.71 32.95
C THR A 105 9.55 23.84 32.64
N ALA A 106 9.92 23.56 31.39
CA ALA A 106 11.29 23.80 30.94
C ALA A 106 11.57 25.31 31.00
N LYS A 107 12.72 25.69 31.55
CA LYS A 107 13.14 27.11 31.60
C LYS A 107 13.47 27.67 30.23
N ASP A 108 13.91 26.80 29.32
CA ASP A 108 14.18 27.11 27.92
C ASP A 108 13.61 25.97 27.05
N PRO A 109 12.64 26.23 26.16
CA PRO A 109 12.06 25.23 25.25
C PRO A 109 13.10 24.56 24.35
N SER A 110 14.22 25.24 24.06
CA SER A 110 15.32 24.66 23.30
C SER A 110 15.94 23.44 23.99
N GLN A 111 15.71 23.26 25.30
CA GLN A 111 16.18 22.13 26.11
C GLN A 111 15.28 20.88 25.99
N MET A 112 14.11 20.98 25.35
CA MET A 112 13.18 19.86 25.17
C MET A 112 13.55 19.02 23.94
N TRP A 113 14.80 18.53 23.89
CA TRP A 113 15.37 17.80 22.74
C TRP A 113 14.63 16.49 22.45
N ILE A 114 14.19 15.78 23.49
CA ILE A 114 13.58 14.45 23.38
C ILE A 114 12.31 14.45 24.22
N THR A 115 11.17 14.52 23.55
CA THR A 115 9.85 14.44 24.19
C THR A 115 8.91 13.61 23.33
N ASN A 116 8.10 12.76 23.95
CA ASN A 116 7.03 11.99 23.29
C ASN A 116 7.47 11.25 22.02
N GLY A 117 8.68 10.67 22.01
CA GLY A 117 9.20 9.92 20.86
C GLY A 117 9.57 10.75 19.62
N ARG A 118 9.72 12.07 19.75
CA ARG A 118 10.07 12.97 18.63
C ARG A 118 11.47 12.71 18.08
N ASN A 119 11.61 12.87 16.77
CA ASN A 119 12.87 12.82 16.06
C ASN A 119 13.56 14.19 16.10
N HIS A 120 14.60 14.29 16.93
CA HIS A 120 15.35 15.53 17.08
C HIS A 120 16.25 15.85 15.88
N PHE A 121 16.45 14.92 14.94
CA PHE A 121 17.15 15.17 13.67
C PHE A 121 16.22 15.68 12.56
N GLN A 122 14.90 15.57 12.74
CA GLN A 122 13.94 15.98 11.72
C GLN A 122 13.75 17.50 11.71
N GLY A 123 14.02 18.12 10.57
CA GLY A 123 13.64 19.51 10.31
C GLY A 123 12.14 19.64 10.07
N GLU A 124 11.55 20.77 10.48
CA GLU A 124 10.11 21.03 10.32
C GLU A 124 9.72 21.32 8.86
N HIS A 125 10.60 21.96 8.10
CA HIS A 125 10.32 22.49 6.76
C HIS A 125 10.64 21.51 5.61
N ASN A 126 11.46 20.48 5.87
CA ASN A 126 11.93 19.52 4.87
C ASN A 126 11.48 18.09 5.19
N ASN A 127 10.23 17.94 5.65
CA ASN A 127 9.66 16.69 6.14
C ASN A 127 8.48 16.20 5.28
N LEU A 128 8.26 14.89 5.31
CA LEU A 128 6.97 14.29 4.97
C LEU A 128 6.18 14.08 6.27
N GLY A 129 5.68 15.18 6.85
CA GLY A 129 5.17 15.22 8.22
C GLY A 129 3.95 14.33 8.51
N ALA A 130 3.21 13.92 7.49
CA ALA A 130 2.09 12.99 7.60
C ALA A 130 2.38 11.60 7.04
N GLU A 131 3.61 11.32 6.57
CA GLU A 131 3.96 9.96 6.18
C GLU A 131 3.86 9.05 7.40
N ALA A 132 3.16 7.93 7.22
CA ALA A 132 2.83 7.01 8.29
C ALA A 132 3.01 5.56 7.84
N VAL A 133 3.13 4.67 8.82
CA VAL A 133 3.19 3.22 8.62
C VAL A 133 2.11 2.51 9.42
N THR A 134 1.66 1.38 8.89
CA THR A 134 0.69 0.49 9.54
C THR A 134 1.40 -0.82 9.83
N ARG A 135 1.33 -1.29 11.08
CA ARG A 135 1.94 -2.54 11.53
C ARG A 135 0.84 -3.49 11.95
N GLY A 136 0.75 -4.64 11.31
CA GLY A 136 -0.34 -5.59 11.50
C GLY A 136 -0.49 -6.50 10.30
N VAL A 137 -1.08 -7.67 10.50
CA VAL A 137 -1.27 -8.64 9.40
C VAL A 137 -2.08 -8.00 8.27
N GLY A 138 -1.58 -8.06 7.05
CA GLY A 138 -2.17 -7.40 5.87
C GLY A 138 -1.78 -5.93 5.69
N GLY A 139 -1.10 -5.31 6.65
CA GLY A 139 -0.59 -3.93 6.58
C GLY A 139 -1.68 -2.91 6.23
N MET A 140 -1.33 -1.94 5.39
CA MET A 140 -2.27 -0.88 4.95
C MET A 140 -3.47 -1.41 4.15
N SER A 141 -3.42 -2.62 3.58
CA SER A 141 -4.56 -3.16 2.84
C SER A 141 -5.78 -3.44 3.74
N THR A 142 -5.59 -3.50 5.06
CA THR A 142 -6.70 -3.64 6.01
C THR A 142 -7.60 -2.40 6.09
N HIS A 143 -7.16 -1.25 5.55
CA HIS A 143 -7.90 0.01 5.60
C HIS A 143 -7.72 0.93 4.38
N TRP A 144 -7.04 0.46 3.34
CA TRP A 144 -6.87 1.22 2.11
C TRP A 144 -8.21 1.47 1.39
N THR A 145 -8.15 2.30 0.37
CA THR A 145 -9.32 2.72 -0.41
C THR A 145 -9.63 1.78 -1.57
N CYS A 146 -8.81 0.73 -1.74
CA CYS A 146 -8.90 -0.28 -2.80
C CYS A 146 -8.77 0.23 -4.24
N ALA A 147 -8.40 1.49 -4.48
CA ALA A 147 -8.15 1.98 -5.83
C ALA A 147 -6.94 1.30 -6.47
N THR A 148 -7.15 0.67 -7.62
CA THR A 148 -6.15 -0.10 -8.37
C THR A 148 -6.08 0.32 -9.85
N PRO A 149 -5.76 1.58 -10.16
CA PRO A 149 -5.51 2.01 -11.53
C PRO A 149 -4.22 1.39 -12.09
N GLU A 150 -4.16 1.25 -13.41
CA GLU A 150 -2.89 1.04 -14.12
C GLU A 150 -2.14 2.36 -14.27
N PHE A 151 -0.81 2.30 -14.23
CA PHE A 151 0.04 3.45 -14.49
C PHE A 151 0.03 3.86 -15.96
N LEU A 152 -0.02 5.17 -16.21
CA LEU A 152 0.03 5.75 -17.54
C LEU A 152 1.34 5.39 -18.27
N LYS A 153 1.21 4.75 -19.43
CA LYS A 153 2.35 4.45 -20.32
C LYS A 153 3.02 5.75 -20.78
N GLY A 154 4.36 5.78 -20.70
CA GLY A 154 5.17 6.92 -21.15
C GLY A 154 5.37 8.01 -20.10
N LEU A 155 4.76 7.86 -18.91
CA LEU A 155 4.96 8.78 -17.79
C LEU A 155 5.16 8.02 -16.47
N GLU A 156 4.13 7.30 -16.02
CA GLU A 156 4.14 6.62 -14.73
C GLU A 156 4.68 5.20 -14.83
N ARG A 157 4.35 4.48 -15.92
CA ARG A 157 4.69 3.06 -16.06
C ARG A 157 6.19 2.87 -16.29
N PRO A 158 6.91 2.12 -15.44
CA PRO A 158 8.33 1.86 -15.63
C PRO A 158 8.61 1.10 -16.93
N ILE A 159 9.80 1.30 -17.49
CA ILE A 159 10.26 0.59 -18.70
C ILE A 159 11.12 -0.59 -18.24
N ILE A 160 10.58 -1.81 -18.35
CA ILE A 160 11.28 -3.05 -17.98
C ILE A 160 12.17 -3.50 -19.14
N PHE A 161 11.68 -3.37 -20.37
CA PHE A 161 12.41 -3.75 -21.58
C PHE A 161 12.57 -2.56 -22.52
N THR A 162 13.77 -2.40 -23.10
CA THR A 162 14.02 -1.38 -24.14
C THR A 162 13.24 -1.65 -25.43
N ASP A 163 12.95 -2.92 -25.71
CA ASP A 163 12.02 -3.34 -26.76
C ASP A 163 10.58 -3.03 -26.33
N THR A 164 9.99 -2.02 -26.99
CA THR A 164 8.65 -1.50 -26.64
C THR A 164 7.55 -2.55 -26.80
N ALA A 165 7.65 -3.48 -27.76
CA ALA A 165 6.63 -4.50 -27.95
C ALA A 165 6.67 -5.52 -26.81
N LYS A 166 7.89 -5.94 -26.42
CA LYS A 166 8.10 -6.82 -25.26
C LYS A 166 7.68 -6.17 -23.96
N ASP A 167 8.02 -4.90 -23.74
CA ASP A 167 7.59 -4.14 -22.55
C ASP A 167 6.06 -4.06 -22.42
N ASN A 168 5.37 -3.77 -23.53
CA ASN A 168 3.90 -3.73 -23.53
C ASN A 168 3.30 -5.11 -23.23
N ALA A 169 3.86 -6.18 -23.79
CA ALA A 169 3.38 -7.54 -23.55
C ALA A 169 3.58 -7.96 -22.09
N GLU A 170 4.75 -7.65 -21.51
CA GLU A 170 5.04 -7.90 -20.09
C GLU A 170 4.02 -7.17 -19.19
N TRP A 171 3.88 -5.86 -19.33
CA TRP A 171 2.97 -5.08 -18.49
C TRP A 171 1.51 -5.51 -18.65
N LYS A 172 1.09 -5.87 -19.87
CA LYS A 172 -0.25 -6.41 -20.10
C LYS A 172 -0.49 -7.69 -19.29
N LEU A 173 0.42 -8.66 -19.40
CA LEU A 173 0.35 -9.92 -18.65
C LEU A 173 0.33 -9.66 -17.14
N LEU A 174 1.23 -8.81 -16.64
CA LEU A 174 1.35 -8.53 -15.21
C LEU A 174 0.10 -7.82 -14.67
N TYR A 175 -0.43 -6.81 -15.36
CA TYR A 175 -1.62 -6.09 -14.91
C TYR A 175 -2.88 -6.96 -14.99
N GLU A 176 -3.05 -7.77 -16.04
CA GLU A 176 -4.16 -8.74 -16.13
C GLU A 176 -4.12 -9.72 -14.94
N SER A 177 -2.93 -10.25 -14.64
CA SER A 177 -2.72 -11.18 -13.53
C SER A 177 -2.94 -10.53 -12.17
N ALA A 178 -2.42 -9.31 -11.96
CA ALA A 178 -2.57 -8.58 -10.70
C ALA A 178 -4.02 -8.17 -10.44
N ARG A 179 -4.75 -7.70 -11.47
CA ARG A 179 -6.18 -7.38 -11.37
C ARG A 179 -7.01 -8.60 -10.98
N SER A 180 -6.75 -9.74 -11.62
CA SER A 180 -7.46 -10.97 -11.30
C SER A 180 -7.13 -11.43 -9.88
N LEU A 181 -5.86 -11.38 -9.49
CA LEU A 181 -5.40 -11.77 -8.16
C LEU A 181 -6.01 -10.94 -7.04
N ILE A 182 -6.08 -9.61 -7.18
CA ILE A 182 -6.67 -8.73 -6.16
C ILE A 182 -8.17 -8.51 -6.33
N GLY A 183 -8.77 -8.97 -7.43
CA GLY A 183 -10.20 -8.80 -7.72
C GLY A 183 -10.59 -7.36 -8.07
N THR A 184 -9.88 -6.71 -8.98
CA THR A 184 -10.24 -5.39 -9.48
C THR A 184 -11.51 -5.42 -10.34
N SER A 185 -12.46 -4.52 -10.06
CA SER A 185 -13.68 -4.29 -10.83
C SER A 185 -13.94 -2.79 -11.04
N GLU A 186 -14.52 -2.45 -12.18
CA GLU A 186 -15.04 -1.10 -12.49
C GLU A 186 -16.57 -1.07 -12.48
N THR A 187 -17.24 -2.15 -12.03
CA THR A 187 -18.70 -2.31 -12.24
C THR A 187 -19.54 -2.37 -10.96
N GLU A 188 -18.92 -2.44 -9.78
CA GLU A 188 -19.60 -2.66 -8.50
C GLU A 188 -20.54 -1.52 -8.07
N PHE A 189 -20.33 -0.33 -8.64
CA PHE A 189 -21.08 0.90 -8.35
C PHE A 189 -22.01 1.33 -9.50
N LYS A 190 -22.17 0.51 -10.56
CA LYS A 190 -23.01 0.86 -11.72
C LYS A 190 -24.50 1.05 -11.40
N HIS A 191 -24.98 0.48 -10.28
CA HIS A 191 -26.34 0.62 -9.78
C HIS A 191 -26.44 1.63 -8.61
N SER A 192 -25.48 2.55 -8.48
CA SER A 192 -25.58 3.69 -7.59
C SER A 192 -26.09 4.92 -8.33
N ILE A 193 -27.12 5.54 -7.78
CA ILE A 193 -27.66 6.82 -8.26
C ILE A 193 -26.58 7.90 -8.15
N ARG A 194 -25.94 8.05 -6.97
CA ARG A 194 -24.91 9.07 -6.74
C ARG A 194 -23.71 8.91 -7.68
N HIS A 195 -23.28 7.67 -7.92
CA HIS A 195 -22.21 7.35 -8.87
C HIS A 195 -22.54 7.84 -10.28
N ASN A 196 -23.70 7.45 -10.82
CA ASN A 196 -24.08 7.79 -12.18
C ASN A 196 -24.35 9.31 -12.32
N VAL A 197 -24.94 9.98 -11.32
CA VAL A 197 -25.11 11.45 -11.33
C VAL A 197 -23.77 12.16 -11.52
N VAL A 198 -22.74 11.74 -10.77
CA VAL A 198 -21.39 12.33 -10.87
C VAL A 198 -20.72 11.96 -12.18
N LEU A 199 -20.77 10.67 -12.56
CA LEU A 199 -20.13 10.14 -13.76
C LEU A 199 -20.65 10.83 -15.03
N GLU A 200 -21.98 10.88 -15.20
CA GLU A 200 -22.62 11.47 -16.37
C GLU A 200 -22.38 12.98 -16.45
N ALA A 201 -22.44 13.68 -15.31
CA ALA A 201 -22.16 15.12 -15.26
C ALA A 201 -20.73 15.45 -15.70
N LEU A 202 -19.76 14.64 -15.27
CA LEU A 202 -18.35 14.81 -15.67
C LEU A 202 -18.09 14.38 -17.11
N GLN A 203 -18.72 13.30 -17.59
CA GLN A 203 -18.64 12.90 -19.00
C GLN A 203 -19.21 13.98 -19.93
N GLN A 204 -20.31 14.62 -19.54
CA GLN A 204 -20.89 15.74 -20.26
C GLN A 204 -19.98 16.99 -20.23
N ALA A 205 -19.42 17.33 -19.06
CA ALA A 205 -18.54 18.48 -18.93
C ALA A 205 -17.18 18.28 -19.62
N TYR A 206 -16.72 17.04 -19.71
CA TYR A 206 -15.38 16.68 -20.16
C TYR A 206 -15.36 15.47 -21.11
N PRO A 207 -15.99 15.55 -22.29
CA PRO A 207 -16.15 14.40 -23.20
C PRO A 207 -14.82 13.79 -23.66
N ASN A 208 -13.73 14.58 -23.66
CA ASN A 208 -12.42 14.17 -24.15
C ASN A 208 -11.41 13.83 -23.03
N ARG A 209 -11.85 13.77 -21.76
CA ARG A 209 -10.95 13.49 -20.62
C ARG A 209 -10.95 12.03 -20.16
N GLY A 210 -11.73 11.15 -20.79
CA GLY A 210 -11.77 9.72 -20.47
C GLY A 210 -12.38 9.41 -19.10
N VAL A 211 -13.35 10.23 -18.66
CA VAL A 211 -14.05 10.06 -17.38
C VAL A 211 -14.70 8.68 -17.30
N LYS A 212 -14.38 7.92 -16.25
CA LYS A 212 -14.85 6.55 -16.06
C LYS A 212 -14.99 6.18 -14.58
N ALA A 213 -15.54 4.99 -14.31
CA ALA A 213 -15.54 4.42 -12.97
C ALA A 213 -14.10 4.19 -12.48
N LEU A 214 -13.87 4.42 -11.18
CA LEU A 214 -12.59 4.13 -10.54
C LEU A 214 -12.40 2.60 -10.47
N PRO A 215 -11.27 2.04 -10.93
CA PRO A 215 -10.99 0.62 -10.75
C PRO A 215 -10.76 0.34 -9.26
N LEU A 216 -11.56 -0.54 -8.69
CA LEU A 216 -11.55 -0.86 -7.25
C LEU A 216 -11.37 -2.35 -7.02
N ALA A 217 -10.53 -2.72 -6.07
CA ALA A 217 -10.42 -4.09 -5.56
C ALA A 217 -11.57 -4.37 -4.58
N CYS A 218 -12.74 -4.71 -5.10
CA CYS A 218 -13.92 -5.06 -4.32
C CYS A 218 -14.94 -5.82 -5.16
N HIS A 219 -15.87 -6.50 -4.49
CA HIS A 219 -17.10 -7.02 -5.10
C HIS A 219 -18.30 -6.73 -4.22
N ARG A 220 -19.42 -6.39 -4.85
CA ARG A 220 -20.71 -6.29 -4.14
C ARG A 220 -21.17 -7.69 -3.71
N LEU A 221 -21.72 -7.78 -2.50
CA LEU A 221 -22.31 -9.05 -2.05
C LEU A 221 -23.54 -9.43 -2.90
N PRO A 222 -23.85 -10.73 -3.09
CA PRO A 222 -24.96 -11.18 -3.94
C PRO A 222 -26.35 -10.69 -3.51
N GLY A 223 -27.35 -10.87 -4.38
CA GLY A 223 -28.76 -10.71 -4.03
C GLY A 223 -29.22 -9.27 -3.79
N ASN A 224 -28.67 -8.30 -4.53
CA ASN A 224 -28.91 -6.86 -4.35
C ASN A 224 -28.52 -6.34 -2.97
N SER A 225 -27.53 -6.97 -2.33
CA SER A 225 -27.01 -6.51 -1.04
C SER A 225 -26.49 -5.06 -1.15
N PRO A 226 -26.78 -4.20 -0.16
CA PRO A 226 -26.20 -2.86 -0.11
C PRO A 226 -24.70 -2.89 0.23
N TYR A 227 -24.19 -4.03 0.72
CA TYR A 227 -22.81 -4.16 1.20
C TYR A 227 -21.81 -4.53 0.10
N VAL A 228 -20.60 -4.04 0.28
CA VAL A 228 -19.42 -4.31 -0.56
C VAL A 228 -18.41 -5.11 0.26
N GLN A 229 -17.85 -6.15 -0.33
CA GLN A 229 -16.64 -6.80 0.16
C GLN A 229 -15.44 -6.06 -0.42
N TRP A 230 -14.77 -5.26 0.41
CA TRP A 230 -13.50 -4.62 0.08
C TRP A 230 -12.37 -5.64 0.19
N HIS A 231 -11.51 -5.69 -0.81
CA HIS A 231 -10.43 -6.66 -0.82
C HIS A 231 -9.19 -6.16 -0.09
N ALA A 232 -8.43 -7.08 0.49
CA ALA A 232 -7.17 -6.82 1.17
C ALA A 232 -6.17 -7.95 0.90
N ALA A 233 -5.09 -8.02 1.69
CA ALA A 233 -4.11 -9.09 1.58
C ALA A 233 -4.75 -10.49 1.72
N ASN A 234 -5.81 -10.63 2.53
CA ASN A 234 -6.52 -11.89 2.67
C ASN A 234 -7.15 -12.40 1.36
N ASP A 235 -7.50 -11.55 0.41
CA ASP A 235 -8.03 -11.98 -0.89
C ASP A 235 -6.94 -12.56 -1.81
N ILE A 236 -5.66 -12.36 -1.46
CA ILE A 236 -4.51 -12.90 -2.19
C ILE A 236 -4.07 -14.26 -1.63
N TYR A 237 -3.98 -14.38 -0.30
CA TYR A 237 -3.38 -15.53 0.39
C TYR A 237 -4.24 -16.14 1.51
N GLY A 238 -5.48 -15.66 1.69
CA GLY A 238 -6.32 -16.01 2.84
C GLY A 238 -6.65 -17.49 2.91
N ASP A 239 -6.78 -18.14 1.76
CA ASP A 239 -7.00 -19.58 1.65
C ASP A 239 -5.78 -20.41 2.09
N MET A 240 -4.61 -19.80 2.32
CA MET A 240 -3.43 -20.49 2.86
C MET A 240 -3.50 -20.70 4.38
N PHE A 241 -4.41 -20.00 5.06
CA PHE A 241 -4.66 -20.17 6.50
C PHE A 241 -5.76 -21.21 6.77
N ASP A 242 -6.42 -21.73 5.74
CA ASP A 242 -7.42 -22.78 5.86
C ASP A 242 -6.75 -24.16 5.84
N GLU A 243 -6.88 -24.91 6.95
CA GLU A 243 -6.35 -26.27 7.08
C GLU A 243 -6.88 -27.24 6.01
N SER A 244 -8.09 -27.01 5.49
CA SER A 244 -8.66 -27.83 4.41
C SER A 244 -7.96 -27.60 3.07
N ALA A 245 -7.27 -26.48 2.90
CA ALA A 245 -6.59 -26.09 1.67
C ALA A 245 -5.06 -26.35 1.70
N LYS A 246 -4.53 -26.95 2.77
CA LYS A 246 -3.07 -27.24 2.89
C LYS A 246 -2.57 -28.28 1.87
N ASP A 247 -3.41 -29.23 1.50
CA ASP A 247 -3.09 -30.32 0.56
C ASP A 247 -3.54 -29.99 -0.87
N LYS A 248 -3.89 -28.72 -1.13
CA LYS A 248 -4.32 -28.24 -2.44
C LYS A 248 -3.26 -28.52 -3.50
N LEU A 249 -3.71 -29.07 -4.62
CA LEU A 249 -2.89 -29.33 -5.81
C LEU A 249 -3.15 -28.23 -6.84
N ASN A 250 -2.09 -27.74 -7.48
CA ASN A 250 -2.23 -26.91 -8.67
C ASN A 250 -2.60 -27.77 -9.90
N LYS A 251 -2.87 -27.15 -11.06
CA LYS A 251 -3.24 -27.87 -12.29
C LYS A 251 -2.20 -28.90 -12.75
N ASP A 252 -0.93 -28.70 -12.42
CA ASP A 252 0.19 -29.57 -12.75
C ASP A 252 0.41 -30.67 -11.68
N LYS A 253 -0.54 -30.83 -10.75
CA LYS A 253 -0.50 -31.77 -9.62
C LYS A 253 0.67 -31.54 -8.66
N VAL A 254 1.21 -30.32 -8.62
CA VAL A 254 2.16 -29.93 -7.58
C VAL A 254 1.37 -29.57 -6.33
N LYS A 255 1.73 -30.21 -5.22
CA LYS A 255 1.17 -29.91 -3.90
C LYS A 255 1.69 -28.57 -3.41
N ARG A 256 0.80 -27.79 -2.80
CA ARG A 256 1.14 -26.55 -2.12
C ARG A 256 2.26 -26.75 -1.09
N GLY A 257 3.22 -25.83 -1.07
CA GLY A 257 4.33 -25.84 -0.13
C GLY A 257 3.89 -25.48 1.29
N TYR A 258 4.77 -25.71 2.27
CA TYR A 258 4.51 -25.29 3.64
C TYR A 258 4.46 -23.76 3.73
N PHE A 259 3.44 -23.22 4.40
CA PHE A 259 3.34 -21.79 4.69
C PHE A 259 3.15 -21.56 6.18
N LYS A 260 3.90 -20.60 6.72
CA LYS A 260 3.69 -20.11 8.07
C LYS A 260 3.89 -18.60 8.12
N LEU A 261 2.98 -17.91 8.80
CA LEU A 261 3.10 -16.52 9.20
C LEU A 261 3.38 -16.44 10.70
N LEU A 262 4.44 -15.75 11.08
CA LEU A 262 4.76 -15.40 12.47
C LEU A 262 4.42 -13.93 12.70
N THR A 263 3.42 -13.66 13.53
CA THR A 263 3.03 -12.30 13.92
C THR A 263 3.88 -11.80 15.08
N ASN A 264 3.82 -10.50 15.37
CA ASN A 264 4.61 -9.86 16.43
C ASN A 264 6.11 -10.20 16.34
N THR A 265 6.61 -10.44 15.13
CA THR A 265 7.97 -10.90 14.86
C THR A 265 8.66 -9.86 13.98
N ARG A 266 9.57 -9.09 14.58
CA ARG A 266 10.34 -8.07 13.86
C ARG A 266 11.44 -8.72 13.04
N CYS A 267 11.49 -8.44 11.73
CA CYS A 267 12.70 -8.62 10.93
C CYS A 267 13.69 -7.49 11.25
N THR A 268 14.81 -7.81 11.88
CA THR A 268 15.76 -6.82 12.37
C THR A 268 16.84 -6.51 11.34
N ARG A 269 17.50 -7.54 10.79
CA ARG A 269 18.55 -7.39 9.78
C ARG A 269 18.90 -8.72 9.10
N PHE A 270 19.54 -8.62 7.93
CA PHE A 270 20.13 -9.72 7.21
C PHE A 270 21.61 -9.88 7.55
N GLU A 271 22.03 -11.11 7.78
CA GLU A 271 23.42 -11.47 8.01
C GLU A 271 24.03 -12.05 6.74
N LEU A 272 25.18 -11.51 6.35
CA LEU A 272 25.89 -11.95 5.17
C LEU A 272 26.64 -13.26 5.44
N ASP A 273 26.57 -14.17 4.47
CA ASP A 273 27.45 -15.33 4.39
C ASP A 273 28.83 -14.88 3.89
N THR A 274 29.83 -14.95 4.77
CA THR A 274 31.21 -14.53 4.47
C THR A 274 31.96 -15.54 3.59
N GLY A 275 31.38 -16.71 3.33
CA GLY A 275 31.96 -17.76 2.49
C GLY A 275 31.57 -17.67 1.00
N ALA A 276 30.75 -16.69 0.60
CA ALA A 276 30.34 -16.53 -0.79
C ALA A 276 31.54 -16.14 -1.69
N THR A 277 31.75 -16.91 -2.76
CA THR A 277 32.89 -16.73 -3.69
C THR A 277 32.60 -15.74 -4.82
N ALA A 278 31.32 -15.43 -5.08
CA ALA A 278 30.88 -14.45 -6.06
C ALA A 278 29.61 -13.75 -5.56
N GLY A 279 29.61 -12.41 -5.63
CA GLY A 279 28.53 -11.58 -5.10
C GLY A 279 28.41 -11.63 -3.58
N HIS A 280 27.35 -11.03 -3.07
CA HIS A 280 26.92 -11.11 -1.69
C HIS A 280 25.80 -12.14 -1.55
N LYS A 281 25.79 -12.86 -0.44
CA LYS A 281 24.74 -13.82 -0.12
C LYS A 281 24.26 -13.58 1.28
N VAL A 282 22.95 -13.52 1.46
CA VAL A 282 22.35 -13.54 2.80
C VAL A 282 22.38 -14.99 3.29
N GLY A 283 23.02 -15.22 4.43
CA GLY A 283 23.11 -16.53 5.06
C GLY A 283 21.96 -16.79 6.04
N LEU A 284 21.58 -15.75 6.79
CA LEU A 284 20.57 -15.80 7.84
C LEU A 284 19.82 -14.48 7.93
N VAL A 285 18.64 -14.50 8.54
CA VAL A 285 17.93 -13.28 8.98
C VAL A 285 17.77 -13.30 10.49
N GLU A 286 18.10 -12.17 11.11
CA GLU A 286 17.89 -11.90 12.54
C GLU A 286 16.47 -11.38 12.77
N VAL A 287 15.77 -12.01 13.71
CA VAL A 287 14.38 -11.70 14.03
C VAL A 287 14.18 -11.64 15.55
N GLN A 288 13.20 -10.85 15.99
CA GLN A 288 12.85 -10.70 17.40
C GLN A 288 11.35 -10.99 17.62
N ASP A 289 11.01 -11.87 18.56
CA ASP A 289 9.64 -12.12 19.01
C ASP A 289 9.28 -11.07 20.07
N LEU A 290 8.44 -10.11 19.67
CA LEU A 290 8.05 -9.00 20.53
C LEU A 290 7.15 -9.45 21.71
N LEU A 291 6.45 -10.59 21.59
CA LEU A 291 5.65 -11.15 22.68
C LEU A 291 6.48 -11.94 23.69
N ALA A 292 7.63 -12.47 23.28
CA ALA A 292 8.62 -13.03 24.19
C ALA A 292 9.42 -11.90 24.87
N ALA A 293 9.85 -10.89 24.12
CA ALA A 293 10.62 -9.75 24.64
C ALA A 293 9.88 -8.96 25.74
N ARG A 294 8.54 -8.87 25.70
CA ARG A 294 7.75 -8.23 26.79
C ARG A 294 7.80 -8.97 28.13
N LEU A 295 8.22 -10.23 28.16
CA LEU A 295 8.25 -11.07 29.38
C LEU A 295 9.59 -10.98 30.12
N VAL A 296 10.59 -10.30 29.57
CA VAL A 296 11.91 -10.08 30.15
C VAL A 296 12.10 -8.61 30.49
N SER A 297 12.83 -8.29 31.58
CA SER A 297 13.09 -6.90 31.96
C SER A 297 13.94 -6.19 30.90
N GLU A 298 13.78 -4.87 30.70
CA GLU A 298 14.56 -4.09 29.72
C GLU A 298 16.08 -4.25 29.89
N SER A 299 16.56 -4.42 31.13
CA SER A 299 17.97 -4.67 31.44
C SER A 299 18.47 -6.07 31.08
N SER A 300 17.57 -7.02 30.77
CA SER A 300 17.86 -8.43 30.54
C SER A 300 17.30 -8.98 29.23
N SER A 301 16.51 -8.21 28.47
CA SER A 301 15.99 -8.66 27.19
C SER A 301 17.15 -8.80 26.22
N PRO A 302 17.35 -9.96 25.58
CA PRO A 302 18.39 -10.08 24.59
C PRO A 302 18.07 -9.15 23.42
N GLU A 303 19.09 -8.47 22.86
CA GLU A 303 18.92 -7.65 21.64
C GLU A 303 18.54 -8.53 20.43
N ILE A 304 18.76 -9.84 20.51
CA ILE A 304 18.57 -10.86 19.48
C ILE A 304 17.90 -12.08 20.10
N ASP A 305 16.74 -12.52 19.57
CA ASP A 305 16.09 -13.74 20.06
C ASP A 305 16.51 -14.98 19.26
N PHE A 306 16.45 -14.91 17.92
CA PHE A 306 16.72 -16.06 17.07
C PHE A 306 17.03 -15.70 15.61
N TYR A 307 17.57 -16.68 14.89
CA TYR A 307 17.83 -16.63 13.45
C TYR A 307 16.89 -17.53 12.67
N ILE A 308 16.54 -17.10 11.46
CA ILE A 308 15.86 -17.93 10.46
C ILE A 308 16.80 -18.12 9.27
N LYS A 309 16.80 -19.35 8.73
CA LYS A 309 17.56 -19.70 7.53
C LYS A 309 16.64 -19.99 6.35
N ALA A 310 16.92 -19.36 5.20
CA ALA A 310 16.24 -19.61 3.94
C ALA A 310 17.20 -19.55 2.74
N LYS A 311 16.78 -20.11 1.61
CA LYS A 311 17.53 -20.03 0.35
C LYS A 311 17.40 -18.66 -0.31
N ALA A 312 16.20 -18.08 -0.33
CA ALA A 312 15.92 -16.71 -0.78
C ALA A 312 15.29 -15.84 0.32
N TYR A 313 15.59 -14.54 0.29
CA TYR A 313 15.09 -13.55 1.25
C TYR A 313 14.38 -12.42 0.53
N VAL A 314 13.14 -12.13 0.93
CA VAL A 314 12.30 -11.07 0.36
C VAL A 314 11.99 -10.04 1.43
N VAL A 315 12.23 -8.76 1.13
CA VAL A 315 11.83 -7.63 1.97
C VAL A 315 10.63 -6.94 1.33
N ALA A 316 9.44 -7.19 1.88
CA ALA A 316 8.16 -6.61 1.45
C ALA A 316 7.42 -5.94 2.63
N ALA A 317 8.18 -5.35 3.55
CA ALA A 317 7.71 -4.67 4.75
C ALA A 317 7.22 -3.23 4.47
N GLY A 318 7.21 -2.81 3.20
CA GLY A 318 6.70 -1.54 2.74
C GLY A 318 7.79 -0.52 2.47
N LYS A 319 7.38 0.62 1.88
CA LYS A 319 8.28 1.65 1.35
C LYS A 319 9.25 2.27 2.36
N LEU A 320 9.02 2.09 3.66
CA LEU A 320 9.84 2.64 4.74
C LEU A 320 10.65 1.57 5.47
N ALA A 321 10.00 0.47 5.85
CA ALA A 321 10.67 -0.60 6.57
C ALA A 321 11.65 -1.38 5.70
N ASN A 322 11.43 -1.48 4.37
CA ASN A 322 12.40 -2.10 3.47
C ASN A 322 13.79 -1.43 3.56
N PRO A 323 13.94 -0.13 3.24
CA PRO A 323 15.23 0.53 3.35
C PRO A 323 15.72 0.63 4.81
N GLN A 324 14.84 0.63 5.81
CA GLN A 324 15.22 0.59 7.23
C GLN A 324 15.91 -0.73 7.60
N ILE A 325 15.35 -1.87 7.21
CA ILE A 325 15.92 -3.21 7.43
C ILE A 325 17.25 -3.33 6.66
N LEU A 326 17.29 -2.86 5.41
CA LEU A 326 18.51 -2.88 4.61
C LEU A 326 19.61 -2.02 5.24
N ALA A 327 19.32 -0.80 5.68
CA ALA A 327 20.26 0.08 6.38
C ALA A 327 20.76 -0.57 7.68
N ASN A 328 19.86 -1.19 8.46
CA ASN A 328 20.22 -1.90 9.69
C ASN A 328 21.03 -3.18 9.44
N SER A 329 20.94 -3.75 8.24
CA SER A 329 21.78 -4.86 7.75
C SER A 329 23.15 -4.38 7.23
N GLY A 330 23.39 -3.07 7.24
CA GLY A 330 24.62 -2.46 6.75
C GLY A 330 24.61 -2.06 5.28
N PHE A 331 23.46 -2.10 4.61
CA PHE A 331 23.28 -1.69 3.21
C PHE A 331 22.74 -0.26 3.16
N GLY A 332 23.59 0.73 2.87
CA GLY A 332 23.16 2.10 2.56
C GLY A 332 22.70 2.99 3.74
N ALA A 333 22.55 4.28 3.41
CA ALA A 333 21.80 5.37 4.09
C ALA A 333 21.89 5.56 5.62
N THR A 334 22.94 5.07 6.28
CA THR A 334 23.30 5.53 7.64
C THR A 334 24.22 6.75 7.55
N THR A 335 24.12 7.66 8.52
CA THR A 335 24.86 8.95 8.56
C THR A 335 26.40 8.82 8.49
N ASP A 336 26.95 7.62 8.61
CA ASP A 336 28.38 7.31 8.72
C ASP A 336 28.95 6.43 7.58
N ARG A 337 28.15 5.99 6.59
CA ARG A 337 28.62 5.08 5.53
C ARG A 337 28.72 5.74 4.15
N LYS A 338 29.85 5.48 3.47
CA LYS A 338 30.16 5.88 2.08
C LYS A 338 29.56 4.96 1.01
N VAL A 339 28.92 3.84 1.38
CA VAL A 339 28.33 2.89 0.42
C VAL A 339 26.85 3.20 0.27
N HIS A 340 26.50 3.93 -0.77
CA HIS A 340 25.13 4.34 -1.09
C HIS A 340 24.40 3.23 -1.87
N VAL A 341 24.06 2.10 -1.21
CA VAL A 341 23.20 1.07 -1.86
C VAL A 341 21.80 1.62 -2.12
N ILE A 342 21.30 2.49 -1.24
CA ILE A 342 20.01 3.15 -1.38
C ILE A 342 20.24 4.53 -2.02
N PRO A 343 19.84 4.73 -3.29
CA PRO A 343 19.97 6.01 -3.95
C PRO A 343 18.99 7.02 -3.36
N ASN A 344 19.44 8.27 -3.25
CA ASN A 344 18.65 9.39 -2.73
C ASN A 344 17.63 9.87 -3.78
N LEU A 345 16.64 9.06 -4.13
CA LEU A 345 15.68 9.38 -5.20
C LEU A 345 14.25 9.15 -4.73
N VAL A 346 13.96 9.60 -3.52
CA VAL A 346 12.66 9.41 -2.89
C VAL A 346 11.61 10.27 -3.58
N SER A 347 10.49 9.66 -3.99
CA SER A 347 9.36 10.35 -4.58
C SER A 347 8.14 10.25 -3.66
N SER A 348 7.49 11.37 -3.40
CA SER A 348 6.19 11.44 -2.72
C SER A 348 5.31 12.40 -3.51
N LEU A 349 4.03 12.09 -3.57
CA LEU A 349 3.06 12.93 -4.26
C LEU A 349 2.51 14.02 -3.34
N VAL A 350 2.06 15.12 -3.94
CA VAL A 350 1.24 16.14 -3.29
C VAL A 350 -0.23 15.81 -3.56
N MET A 351 -1.06 15.92 -2.52
CA MET A 351 -2.50 15.67 -2.61
C MET A 351 -3.26 16.97 -2.41
N ALA A 352 -4.13 17.32 -3.36
CA ALA A 352 -5.15 18.35 -3.18
C ALA A 352 -6.48 17.69 -2.81
N PHE A 353 -7.26 18.37 -1.97
CA PHE A 353 -8.53 17.88 -1.45
C PHE A 353 -9.58 19.00 -1.36
N CYS A 354 -10.83 18.65 -1.65
CA CYS A 354 -12.01 19.38 -1.19
C CYS A 354 -13.21 18.45 -1.09
N GLN A 355 -14.29 18.94 -0.48
CA GLN A 355 -15.61 18.33 -0.58
C GLN A 355 -16.60 19.32 -1.17
N ILE A 356 -17.57 18.79 -1.90
CA ILE A 356 -18.69 19.56 -2.44
C ILE A 356 -20.03 18.99 -1.97
N ALA A 357 -21.03 19.86 -1.87
CA ALA A 357 -22.43 19.52 -1.86
C ALA A 357 -22.97 19.60 -3.30
N LEU A 358 -23.53 18.50 -3.81
CA LEU A 358 -24.05 18.40 -5.17
C LEU A 358 -25.11 19.48 -5.47
N LEU A 359 -25.06 20.07 -6.67
CA LEU A 359 -26.02 21.09 -7.09
C LEU A 359 -27.46 20.53 -7.14
N GLN A 360 -28.42 21.34 -6.68
CA GLN A 360 -29.85 20.98 -6.72
C GLN A 360 -30.33 20.63 -8.14
N VAL A 361 -29.81 21.30 -9.18
CA VAL A 361 -30.13 21.00 -10.59
C VAL A 361 -29.74 19.56 -10.96
N ARG A 362 -28.61 19.07 -10.43
CA ARG A 362 -28.13 17.71 -10.71
C ARG A 362 -28.99 16.67 -9.99
N ILE A 363 -29.38 16.94 -8.76
CA ILE A 363 -30.20 16.00 -7.95
C ILE A 363 -31.69 16.04 -8.37
N ILE A 364 -32.27 17.23 -8.52
CA ILE A 364 -33.73 17.37 -8.60
C ILE A 364 -34.22 17.53 -10.04
N TYR A 365 -33.51 18.31 -10.87
CA TYR A 365 -34.08 18.79 -12.14
C TYR A 365 -33.60 18.03 -13.38
N HIS A 366 -32.38 17.50 -13.39
CA HIS A 366 -31.82 16.86 -14.60
C HIS A 366 -31.54 15.35 -14.48
N ASN A 367 -31.09 14.83 -13.32
CA ASN A 367 -30.54 13.45 -13.31
C ASN A 367 -31.20 12.46 -12.35
N THR A 368 -31.83 12.83 -11.22
CA THR A 368 -32.38 11.79 -10.30
C THR A 368 -33.87 11.50 -10.47
N ILE A 369 -34.69 12.48 -10.88
CA ILE A 369 -36.16 12.31 -10.97
C ILE A 369 -36.62 11.94 -12.39
N GLN A 370 -35.85 12.29 -13.42
CA GLN A 370 -36.25 12.16 -14.84
C GLN A 370 -35.45 11.11 -15.64
N HIS A 371 -34.52 10.39 -15.01
CA HIS A 371 -33.66 9.42 -15.70
C HIS A 371 -34.46 8.24 -16.25
N GLU A 372 -34.20 7.80 -17.49
CA GLU A 372 -35.02 6.78 -18.17
C GLU A 372 -34.80 5.35 -17.67
N ASN A 373 -33.73 5.08 -16.92
CA ASN A 373 -33.36 3.74 -16.51
C ASN A 373 -34.38 3.12 -15.52
N PRO A 374 -34.96 1.93 -15.82
CA PRO A 374 -36.00 1.31 -15.00
C PRO A 374 -35.62 1.06 -13.54
N TRP A 375 -34.40 0.57 -13.25
CA TRP A 375 -34.00 0.27 -11.87
C TRP A 375 -33.90 1.54 -11.03
N TRP A 376 -33.41 2.63 -11.63
CA TRP A 376 -33.28 3.92 -10.99
C TRP A 376 -34.65 4.51 -10.67
N LYS A 377 -35.55 4.55 -11.66
CA LYS A 377 -36.93 5.03 -11.47
C LYS A 377 -37.63 4.29 -10.34
N ALA A 378 -37.49 2.95 -10.32
CA ALA A 378 -38.08 2.11 -9.29
C ALA A 378 -37.52 2.45 -7.89
N ALA A 379 -36.20 2.58 -7.75
CA ALA A 379 -35.56 2.91 -6.49
C ALA A 379 -35.98 4.29 -5.93
N VAL A 380 -36.03 5.32 -6.80
CA VAL A 380 -36.49 6.66 -6.42
C VAL A 380 -37.98 6.67 -6.07
N ALA A 381 -38.81 5.96 -6.83
CA ALA A 381 -40.24 5.86 -6.56
C ALA A 381 -40.54 5.14 -5.23
N ASP A 382 -39.84 4.05 -4.94
CA ASP A 382 -39.95 3.35 -3.64
C ASP A 382 -39.55 4.25 -2.47
N HIS A 383 -38.41 4.93 -2.59
CA HIS A 383 -37.93 5.86 -1.56
C HIS A 383 -38.92 6.99 -1.30
N LYS A 384 -39.40 7.67 -2.35
CA LYS A 384 -40.41 8.73 -2.23
C LYS A 384 -41.72 8.22 -1.65
N LYS A 385 -42.18 7.04 -2.04
CA LYS A 385 -43.41 6.44 -1.50
C LYS A 385 -43.29 6.17 0.01
N ARG A 386 -42.11 5.77 0.48
CA ARG A 386 -41.89 5.39 1.88
C ARG A 386 -41.54 6.56 2.78
N PHE A 387 -40.83 7.56 2.26
CA PHE A 387 -40.20 8.61 3.06
C PHE A 387 -40.45 10.03 2.55
N GLY A 388 -41.16 10.23 1.45
CA GLY A 388 -41.31 11.54 0.79
C GLY A 388 -41.99 12.62 1.64
N ASP A 389 -42.75 12.24 2.67
CA ASP A 389 -43.37 13.19 3.61
C ASP A 389 -42.36 13.79 4.60
N VAL A 390 -41.21 13.14 4.81
CA VAL A 390 -40.22 13.51 5.84
C VAL A 390 -38.80 13.69 5.28
N ASP A 391 -38.49 13.10 4.14
CA ASP A 391 -37.18 13.16 3.48
C ASP A 391 -37.29 13.89 2.13
N PRO A 392 -36.69 15.09 2.02
CA PRO A 392 -36.75 15.88 0.79
C PRO A 392 -35.86 15.33 -0.34
N LEU A 393 -34.94 14.40 -0.06
CA LEU A 393 -34.03 13.87 -1.06
C LEU A 393 -34.63 12.66 -1.80
N PRO A 394 -34.52 12.60 -3.15
CA PRO A 394 -35.01 11.46 -3.93
C PRO A 394 -34.05 10.25 -3.90
N ILE A 395 -32.91 10.36 -3.24
CA ILE A 395 -31.83 9.36 -3.24
C ILE A 395 -32.08 8.38 -2.07
N PRO A 396 -32.17 7.06 -2.32
CA PRO A 396 -32.31 6.06 -1.26
C PRO A 396 -31.21 6.16 -0.19
N PHE A 397 -31.55 5.90 1.07
CA PHE A 397 -30.59 5.97 2.19
C PHE A 397 -29.37 5.04 2.02
N GLN A 398 -29.56 3.89 1.37
CA GLN A 398 -28.51 2.90 1.13
C GLN A 398 -27.94 2.96 -0.30
N ASP A 399 -28.17 4.06 -1.02
CA ASP A 399 -27.53 4.25 -2.32
C ASP A 399 -26.01 4.25 -2.15
N PRO A 400 -25.23 3.45 -2.91
CA PRO A 400 -23.77 3.43 -2.78
C PRO A 400 -23.12 4.73 -3.26
N GLU A 401 -21.88 4.98 -2.84
CA GLU A 401 -21.15 6.23 -3.08
C GLU A 401 -20.68 6.39 -4.53
N PRO A 402 -20.42 7.64 -4.98
CA PRO A 402 -19.72 7.83 -6.24
C PRO A 402 -18.30 7.27 -6.16
N GLN A 403 -17.82 6.74 -7.28
CA GLN A 403 -16.50 6.14 -7.44
C GLN A 403 -16.02 6.42 -8.87
N VAL A 404 -15.64 7.66 -9.13
CA VAL A 404 -15.34 8.18 -10.47
C VAL A 404 -13.89 8.65 -10.53
N THR A 405 -13.26 8.48 -11.69
CA THR A 405 -11.91 8.97 -11.96
C THR A 405 -11.85 9.64 -13.32
N ILE A 406 -11.05 10.70 -13.39
CA ILE A 406 -10.48 11.22 -14.62
C ILE A 406 -9.03 10.73 -14.66
N PRO A 407 -8.67 9.78 -15.54
CA PRO A 407 -7.33 9.24 -15.61
C PRO A 407 -6.28 10.33 -15.91
N ALA A 408 -5.06 10.11 -15.43
CA ALA A 408 -3.93 10.96 -15.79
C ALA A 408 -3.69 10.92 -17.30
N SER A 409 -3.21 12.03 -17.84
CA SER A 409 -2.77 12.16 -19.21
C SER A 409 -1.46 12.96 -19.27
N LEU A 410 -0.78 12.97 -20.42
CA LEU A 410 0.49 13.70 -20.54
C LEU A 410 0.33 15.22 -20.32
N ASP A 411 -0.83 15.78 -20.66
CA ASP A 411 -1.18 17.20 -20.43
C ASP A 411 -1.72 17.47 -19.01
N ARG A 412 -2.23 16.44 -18.33
CA ARG A 412 -2.74 16.50 -16.95
C ARG A 412 -2.09 15.38 -16.13
N PRO A 413 -0.83 15.58 -15.73
CA PRO A 413 -0.04 14.56 -15.03
C PRO A 413 -0.44 14.48 -13.55
N TRP A 414 -1.71 14.19 -13.29
CA TRP A 414 -2.25 13.92 -11.96
C TRP A 414 -3.37 12.90 -12.05
N HIS A 415 -3.46 12.04 -11.03
CA HIS A 415 -4.57 11.13 -10.86
C HIS A 415 -5.70 11.83 -10.09
N THR A 416 -6.94 11.41 -10.32
CA THR A 416 -8.12 11.99 -9.65
C THR A 416 -9.01 10.90 -9.09
N GLN A 417 -9.55 11.13 -7.90
CA GLN A 417 -10.64 10.35 -7.34
C GLN A 417 -11.76 11.31 -6.97
N ILE A 418 -12.91 11.18 -7.63
CA ILE A 418 -14.15 11.90 -7.36
C ILE A 418 -15.12 10.88 -6.77
N HIS A 419 -15.19 10.83 -5.45
CA HIS A 419 -15.76 9.70 -4.74
C HIS A 419 -16.28 10.06 -3.35
N ARG A 420 -16.61 9.07 -2.54
CA ARG A 420 -16.66 9.23 -1.08
C ARG A 420 -15.82 8.15 -0.45
N ASP A 421 -15.03 8.54 0.54
CA ASP A 421 -14.12 7.63 1.22
C ASP A 421 -14.06 7.90 2.71
N ALA A 422 -13.60 6.91 3.45
CA ALA A 422 -13.44 6.96 4.90
C ALA A 422 -12.19 7.73 5.37
N PHE A 423 -11.73 8.70 4.58
CA PHE A 423 -10.70 9.65 4.97
C PHE A 423 -11.33 11.05 5.07
N SER A 424 -12.06 11.31 6.16
CA SER A 424 -12.43 12.67 6.52
C SER A 424 -11.26 13.31 7.26
N TYR A 425 -10.73 14.40 6.72
CA TYR A 425 -9.63 15.14 7.34
C TYR A 425 -10.13 16.17 8.37
N GLY A 426 -11.44 16.18 8.65
CA GLY A 426 -12.09 16.98 9.69
C GLY A 426 -12.56 16.15 10.90
N GLU A 427 -12.81 16.83 12.02
CA GLU A 427 -13.20 16.22 13.31
C GLU A 427 -14.61 15.63 13.35
N VAL A 428 -15.51 16.09 12.46
CA VAL A 428 -16.94 15.75 12.45
C VAL A 428 -17.34 15.42 11.02
N GLY A 429 -18.14 14.36 10.83
CA GLY A 429 -18.79 14.07 9.55
C GLY A 429 -19.58 15.28 9.02
N PRO A 430 -20.05 15.26 7.76
CA PRO A 430 -20.72 16.42 7.20
C PRO A 430 -21.91 16.83 8.08
N SER A 431 -22.04 18.12 8.40
CA SER A 431 -23.24 18.70 9.02
C SER A 431 -24.45 18.71 8.07
N LEU A 432 -24.29 18.06 6.92
CA LEU A 432 -25.20 17.96 5.78
C LEU A 432 -25.50 16.49 5.54
N ASP A 433 -26.62 16.21 4.88
CA ASP A 433 -26.95 14.85 4.47
C ASP A 433 -25.81 14.24 3.62
N SER A 434 -25.31 13.08 4.05
CA SER A 434 -24.14 12.44 3.43
C SER A 434 -24.41 12.01 1.98
N ARG A 435 -25.67 11.90 1.55
CA ARG A 435 -26.05 11.51 0.18
C ARG A 435 -25.70 12.55 -0.89
N ILE A 436 -25.44 13.79 -0.49
CA ILE A 436 -25.12 14.87 -1.42
C ILE A 436 -23.68 15.35 -1.33
N VAL A 437 -22.87 14.73 -0.46
CA VAL A 437 -21.46 15.07 -0.28
C VAL A 437 -20.59 14.21 -1.18
N VAL A 438 -19.65 14.85 -1.89
CA VAL A 438 -18.65 14.20 -2.75
C VAL A 438 -17.27 14.75 -2.43
N ASP A 439 -16.30 13.86 -2.30
CA ASP A 439 -14.88 14.16 -2.11
C ASP A 439 -14.18 14.25 -3.47
N LEU A 440 -13.28 15.23 -3.60
CA LEU A 440 -12.33 15.29 -4.70
C LEU A 440 -10.92 15.16 -4.11
N ARG A 441 -10.17 14.16 -4.56
CA ARG A 441 -8.76 13.95 -4.23
C ARG A 441 -7.94 13.92 -5.52
N PHE A 442 -7.02 14.86 -5.66
CA PHE A 442 -6.15 14.98 -6.84
C PHE A 442 -4.70 14.76 -6.42
N PHE A 443 -3.97 13.92 -7.16
CA PHE A 443 -2.67 13.41 -6.76
C PHE A 443 -1.61 13.78 -7.81
N GLY A 444 -0.69 14.67 -7.43
CA GLY A 444 0.31 15.24 -8.33
C GLY A 444 1.62 14.46 -8.33
N MET A 445 2.22 14.28 -9.49
CA MET A 445 3.43 13.46 -9.66
C MET A 445 4.71 14.24 -9.32
N GLN A 446 5.58 13.68 -8.47
CA GLN A 446 6.93 14.22 -8.25
C GLN A 446 7.99 13.23 -8.72
N GLU A 447 8.94 13.73 -9.49
CA GLU A 447 10.15 12.99 -9.87
C GLU A 447 11.08 12.82 -8.65
N GLY A 448 11.72 11.65 -8.56
CA GLY A 448 12.78 11.42 -7.57
C GLY A 448 14.02 12.21 -7.94
N VAL A 449 14.53 13.02 -7.01
CA VAL A 449 15.73 13.85 -7.20
C VAL A 449 16.76 13.58 -6.10
N PRO A 450 18.09 13.64 -6.38
CA PRO A 450 19.18 13.35 -5.44
C PRO A 450 19.10 14.07 -4.08
N GLU A 451 18.44 15.22 -4.05
CA GLU A 451 18.24 16.05 -2.86
C GLU A 451 17.16 15.48 -1.93
N ASN A 452 16.24 14.68 -2.46
CA ASN A 452 15.16 14.07 -1.70
C ASN A 452 15.58 12.72 -1.12
N LYS A 453 15.73 12.67 0.20
CA LYS A 453 16.35 11.55 0.91
C LYS A 453 15.49 11.03 2.04
N MET A 454 15.72 9.76 2.33
CA MET A 454 15.35 9.10 3.57
C MET A 454 16.63 8.60 4.22
N ILE A 455 16.89 9.07 5.44
CA ILE A 455 18.10 8.80 6.21
C ILE A 455 17.72 8.01 7.46
N PHE A 456 18.52 7.03 7.83
CA PHE A 456 18.32 6.24 9.05
C PHE A 456 19.35 6.62 10.12
N GLN A 457 18.85 7.07 11.27
CA GLN A 457 19.69 7.57 12.35
C GLN A 457 20.32 6.41 13.14
N LYS A 458 21.64 6.48 13.35
CA LYS A 458 22.37 5.46 14.13
C LYS A 458 22.14 5.58 15.63
N GLY A 459 22.06 6.82 16.13
CA GLY A 459 21.96 7.13 17.56
C GLY A 459 20.54 7.29 18.09
N LEU A 460 19.53 7.20 17.22
CA LEU A 460 18.13 7.33 17.58
C LEU A 460 17.37 6.14 17.00
N LYS A 461 16.68 5.41 17.87
CA LYS A 461 15.84 4.27 17.51
C LYS A 461 14.37 4.68 17.53
N ASP A 462 13.57 4.05 16.68
CA ASP A 462 12.12 4.15 16.72
C ASP A 462 11.55 3.32 17.89
N ALA A 463 10.22 3.34 18.04
CA ALA A 463 9.51 2.62 19.10
C ALA A 463 9.71 1.09 19.06
N PHE A 464 10.25 0.55 17.97
CA PHE A 464 10.54 -0.87 17.79
C PHE A 464 12.04 -1.14 17.74
N GLY A 465 12.88 -0.25 18.25
CA GLY A 465 14.32 -0.47 18.36
C GLY A 465 15.09 -0.43 17.03
N MET A 466 14.45 -0.03 15.93
CA MET A 466 15.07 0.08 14.60
C MET A 466 15.61 1.51 14.38
N PRO A 467 16.60 1.73 13.51
CA PRO A 467 17.10 3.06 13.18
C PRO A 467 15.98 4.05 12.80
N GLN A 468 15.90 5.19 13.49
CA GLN A 468 14.83 6.19 13.29
C GLN A 468 14.92 6.78 11.87
N PRO A 469 13.83 6.73 11.07
CA PRO A 469 13.79 7.38 9.77
C PRO A 469 13.73 8.91 9.89
N THR A 470 14.43 9.61 9.00
CA THR A 470 14.46 11.07 8.87
C THR A 470 14.35 11.45 7.40
N PHE A 471 13.54 12.44 7.08
CA PHE A 471 13.34 12.94 5.73
C PHE A 471 14.14 14.22 5.48
N GLU A 472 14.72 14.31 4.30
CA GLU A 472 15.09 15.56 3.65
C GLU A 472 14.25 15.62 2.36
N TYR A 473 13.14 16.33 2.38
CA TYR A 473 12.24 16.40 1.23
C TYR A 473 11.84 17.84 0.93
N THR A 474 12.01 18.25 -0.32
CA THR A 474 11.53 19.55 -0.82
C THR A 474 10.88 19.35 -2.20
N PRO A 475 9.69 19.93 -2.44
CA PRO A 475 9.10 19.98 -3.78
C PRO A 475 10.04 20.64 -4.80
N THR A 476 10.17 20.07 -5.99
CA THR A 476 10.91 20.72 -7.09
C THR A 476 10.09 21.88 -7.68
N ALA A 477 10.75 22.84 -8.35
CA ALA A 477 10.05 23.96 -9.00
C ALA A 477 9.00 23.49 -10.02
N LYS A 478 9.36 22.50 -10.86
CA LYS A 478 8.44 21.87 -11.80
C LYS A 478 7.24 21.23 -11.07
N HIS A 479 7.48 20.52 -9.97
CA HIS A 479 6.40 19.91 -9.19
C HIS A 479 5.47 20.97 -8.58
N ALA A 480 6.01 22.09 -8.09
CA ALA A 480 5.21 23.20 -7.60
C ALA A 480 4.31 23.82 -8.69
N GLU A 481 4.82 23.98 -9.91
CA GLU A 481 4.01 24.45 -11.05
C GLU A 481 2.90 23.46 -11.42
N ASP A 482 3.24 22.17 -11.52
CA ASP A 482 2.29 21.11 -11.88
C ASP A 482 1.17 20.97 -10.83
N THR A 483 1.51 21.09 -9.54
CA THR A 483 0.54 21.02 -8.44
C THR A 483 -0.37 22.25 -8.37
N GLN A 484 0.12 23.43 -8.75
CA GLN A 484 -0.74 24.61 -8.92
C GLN A 484 -1.75 24.42 -10.06
N ARG A 485 -1.33 23.84 -11.20
CA ARG A 485 -2.26 23.49 -12.29
C ARG A 485 -3.28 22.44 -11.85
N MET A 486 -2.84 21.45 -11.09
CA MET A 486 -3.70 20.41 -10.51
C MET A 486 -4.76 21.00 -9.57
N MET A 487 -4.39 21.95 -8.70
CA MET A 487 -5.34 22.64 -7.82
C MET A 487 -6.40 23.39 -8.65
N ASN A 488 -5.98 24.12 -9.68
CA ASN A 488 -6.91 24.82 -10.57
C ASN A 488 -7.87 23.84 -11.26
N ASP A 489 -7.36 22.70 -11.75
CA ASP A 489 -8.19 21.65 -12.36
C ASP A 489 -9.18 21.03 -11.36
N MET A 490 -8.76 20.75 -10.13
CA MET A 490 -9.66 20.27 -9.07
C MET A 490 -10.79 21.28 -8.80
N THR A 491 -10.48 22.57 -8.76
CA THR A 491 -11.51 23.61 -8.55
C THR A 491 -12.49 23.70 -9.71
N ASP A 492 -12.03 23.60 -10.98
CA ASP A 492 -12.93 23.59 -12.15
C ASP A 492 -13.85 22.36 -12.13
N VAL A 493 -13.30 21.17 -11.86
CA VAL A 493 -14.07 19.92 -11.75
C VAL A 493 -15.10 20.00 -10.62
N ALA A 494 -14.70 20.49 -9.44
CA ALA A 494 -15.61 20.68 -8.30
C ALA A 494 -16.78 21.61 -8.66
N ASN A 495 -16.50 22.73 -9.33
CA ASN A 495 -17.51 23.72 -9.72
C ASN A 495 -18.51 23.20 -10.77
N LYS A 496 -18.22 22.10 -11.49
CA LYS A 496 -19.23 21.44 -12.35
C LYS A 496 -20.24 20.61 -11.56
N LEU A 497 -19.87 20.17 -10.36
CA LEU A 497 -20.61 19.21 -9.55
C LEU A 497 -21.41 19.87 -8.43
N GLY A 498 -20.82 20.83 -7.73
CA GLY A 498 -21.37 21.34 -6.46
C GLY A 498 -20.67 22.55 -5.88
N ALA A 499 -21.22 23.05 -4.78
CA ALA A 499 -20.63 24.10 -3.98
C ALA A 499 -19.71 23.49 -2.91
N TYR A 500 -18.61 24.16 -2.57
CA TYR A 500 -17.70 23.68 -1.53
C TYR A 500 -18.40 23.54 -0.17
N LEU A 501 -18.12 22.44 0.51
CA LEU A 501 -18.57 22.23 1.88
C LEU A 501 -17.69 23.06 2.84
N PRO A 502 -18.28 23.84 3.77
CA PRO A 502 -17.49 24.60 4.74
C PRO A 502 -16.54 23.71 5.54
N LYS A 503 -15.30 24.18 5.76
CA LYS A 503 -14.18 23.43 6.38
C LYS A 503 -13.54 22.35 5.51
N SER A 504 -14.05 22.16 4.31
CA SER A 504 -13.51 21.25 3.29
C SER A 504 -13.32 21.96 1.96
N GLU A 505 -12.98 23.26 2.01
CA GLU A 505 -12.60 24.07 0.86
C GLU A 505 -11.31 23.51 0.21
N PRO A 506 -11.04 23.83 -1.09
CA PRO A 506 -9.83 23.43 -1.79
C PRO A 506 -8.55 23.74 -1.01
N GLN A 507 -7.79 22.69 -0.69
CA GLN A 507 -6.56 22.78 0.09
C GLN A 507 -5.55 21.71 -0.33
N PHE A 508 -4.27 21.98 -0.10
CA PHE A 508 -3.25 20.94 -0.14
C PHE A 508 -3.17 20.24 1.21
N MET A 509 -3.04 18.92 1.16
CA MET A 509 -2.89 18.10 2.35
C MET A 509 -1.45 18.06 2.82
N MET A 510 -1.23 17.76 4.10
CA MET A 510 0.12 17.65 4.67
C MET A 510 0.97 16.64 3.86
N PRO A 511 2.22 16.99 3.50
CA PRO A 511 3.10 16.09 2.74
C PRO A 511 3.24 14.71 3.40
N GLY A 512 3.14 13.65 2.59
CA GLY A 512 3.14 12.26 3.04
C GLY A 512 1.76 11.69 3.40
N LEU A 513 0.71 12.52 3.55
CA LEU A 513 -0.62 12.03 3.97
C LEU A 513 -1.28 11.08 2.94
N ALA A 514 -0.84 11.13 1.68
CA ALA A 514 -1.30 10.20 0.66
C ALA A 514 -0.69 8.79 0.80
N LEU A 515 0.37 8.61 1.58
CA LEU A 515 1.01 7.32 1.87
C LEU A 515 1.53 6.57 0.64
N HIS A 516 1.71 7.29 -0.47
CA HIS A 516 2.14 6.81 -1.79
C HIS A 516 3.63 7.07 -2.05
N LEU A 517 4.44 7.12 -0.99
CA LEU A 517 5.90 7.23 -1.09
C LEU A 517 6.49 6.07 -1.92
N GLY A 518 7.33 6.41 -2.89
CA GLY A 518 8.02 5.51 -3.82
C GLY A 518 9.52 5.82 -3.92
N GLY A 519 10.21 5.04 -4.75
CA GLY A 519 11.64 5.26 -5.06
C GLY A 519 12.66 4.82 -3.99
N THR A 520 12.21 4.45 -2.79
CA THR A 520 13.10 4.17 -1.64
C THR A 520 13.94 2.90 -1.76
N THR A 521 13.53 1.95 -2.61
CA THR A 521 14.30 0.77 -3.00
C THR A 521 14.14 0.51 -4.50
N ARG A 522 14.29 1.57 -5.30
CA ARG A 522 13.87 1.60 -6.71
C ARG A 522 14.55 0.55 -7.58
N LEU A 523 13.80 0.01 -8.54
CA LEU A 523 14.31 -0.91 -9.56
C LEU A 523 14.86 -0.15 -10.76
N GLY A 524 15.78 -0.76 -11.50
CA GLY A 524 16.13 -0.25 -12.82
C GLY A 524 16.95 -1.21 -13.66
N LEU A 525 17.54 -0.66 -14.72
CA LEU A 525 18.38 -1.38 -15.67
C LEU A 525 19.87 -1.36 -15.30
N GLY A 526 20.26 -0.61 -14.26
CA GLY A 526 21.64 -0.56 -13.80
C GLY A 526 21.81 0.01 -12.40
N GLN A 527 22.91 -0.35 -11.76
CA GLN A 527 23.18 -0.14 -10.34
C GLN A 527 23.44 1.31 -9.89
N HIS A 528 23.74 2.24 -10.80
CA HIS A 528 24.16 3.61 -10.43
C HIS A 528 23.11 4.37 -9.61
N GLU A 529 21.83 4.22 -9.98
CA GLU A 529 20.74 4.97 -9.35
C GLU A 529 19.65 4.06 -8.80
N THR A 530 19.88 2.75 -8.68
CA THR A 530 18.83 1.79 -8.33
C THR A 530 19.35 0.77 -7.32
N VAL A 531 18.44 0.23 -6.49
CA VAL A 531 18.78 -0.78 -5.47
C VAL A 531 18.78 -2.19 -6.06
N ALA A 532 17.90 -2.43 -7.02
CA ALA A 532 17.65 -3.76 -7.57
C ALA A 532 17.36 -3.71 -9.07
N SER A 533 17.49 -4.84 -9.75
CA SER A 533 17.06 -4.99 -11.15
C SER A 533 15.54 -5.05 -11.25
N PHE A 534 14.97 -5.01 -12.46
CA PHE A 534 13.52 -5.26 -12.66
C PHE A 534 13.08 -6.71 -12.38
N ASN A 535 14.00 -7.61 -12.01
CA ASN A 535 13.65 -8.89 -11.37
C ASN A 535 13.44 -8.74 -9.85
N SER A 536 13.51 -7.52 -9.33
CA SER A 536 13.51 -7.14 -7.91
C SER A 536 14.64 -7.74 -7.08
N GLN A 537 15.69 -8.24 -7.73
CA GLN A 537 16.88 -8.78 -7.08
C GLN A 537 17.86 -7.64 -6.81
N VAL A 538 18.33 -7.52 -5.56
CA VAL A 538 19.27 -6.47 -5.14
C VAL A 538 20.59 -6.64 -5.89
N TRP A 539 21.15 -5.54 -6.40
CA TRP A 539 22.39 -5.59 -7.17
C TRP A 539 23.53 -6.22 -6.38
N ASN A 540 24.33 -7.06 -7.04
CA ASN A 540 25.41 -7.83 -6.46
C ASN A 540 24.98 -8.89 -5.43
N PHE A 541 23.68 -9.07 -5.15
CA PHE A 541 23.19 -10.13 -4.26
C PHE A 541 22.70 -11.34 -5.03
N ASN A 542 22.99 -12.52 -4.50
CA ASN A 542 22.58 -13.78 -5.10
C ASN A 542 21.12 -14.10 -4.78
N ASN A 543 20.65 -13.76 -3.58
CA ASN A 543 19.41 -14.29 -3.03
C ASN A 543 18.57 -13.29 -2.21
N LEU A 544 18.75 -11.99 -2.42
CA LEU A 544 18.01 -10.92 -1.73
C LEU A 544 17.12 -10.15 -2.71
N PHE A 545 15.84 -10.01 -2.37
CA PHE A 545 14.81 -9.40 -3.20
C PHE A 545 14.01 -8.35 -2.43
N VAL A 546 13.49 -7.33 -3.12
CA VAL A 546 12.69 -6.24 -2.54
C VAL A 546 11.31 -6.15 -3.17
N GLY A 547 10.30 -5.71 -2.42
CA GLY A 547 8.92 -5.56 -2.93
C GLY A 547 8.18 -4.38 -2.33
N GLY A 548 7.25 -3.80 -3.10
CA GLY A 548 6.35 -2.73 -2.65
C GLY A 548 6.65 -1.39 -3.30
N ASN A 549 5.91 -0.34 -2.94
CA ASN A 549 5.93 0.94 -3.65
C ASN A 549 7.34 1.57 -3.78
N GLY A 550 8.23 1.29 -2.83
CA GLY A 550 9.63 1.72 -2.89
C GLY A 550 10.39 1.24 -4.13
N THR A 551 9.92 0.17 -4.78
CA THR A 551 10.54 -0.40 -5.99
C THR A 551 10.23 0.43 -7.25
N ILE A 552 9.22 1.30 -7.24
CA ILE A 552 8.82 2.07 -8.40
C ILE A 552 9.82 3.22 -8.65
N PRO A 553 10.49 3.28 -9.83
CA PRO A 553 11.52 4.28 -10.11
C PRO A 553 11.03 5.58 -10.75
N THR A 554 9.79 5.60 -11.24
CA THR A 554 9.17 6.68 -12.01
C THR A 554 8.34 7.61 -11.12
N PRO A 555 8.08 8.87 -11.55
CA PRO A 555 7.05 9.69 -10.94
C PRO A 555 5.65 9.10 -11.21
N PHE A 556 4.79 9.07 -10.21
CA PHE A 556 3.41 8.59 -10.35
C PHE A 556 2.44 9.36 -9.47
N GLY A 557 1.18 9.42 -9.92
CA GLY A 557 0.05 10.01 -9.21
C GLY A 557 -1.03 8.98 -8.95
N ALA A 558 -1.17 8.00 -9.85
CA ALA A 558 -2.04 6.84 -9.69
C ALA A 558 -1.65 6.00 -8.46
N ASN A 559 -2.61 5.31 -7.84
CA ASN A 559 -2.35 4.50 -6.66
C ASN A 559 -1.40 3.33 -7.01
N PRO A 560 -0.28 3.16 -6.28
CA PRO A 560 0.86 2.33 -6.71
C PRO A 560 0.73 0.83 -6.43
N THR A 561 -0.26 0.39 -5.65
CA THR A 561 -0.32 -0.99 -5.15
C THR A 561 -0.42 -2.01 -6.27
N LEU A 562 -1.26 -1.77 -7.28
CA LEU A 562 -1.42 -2.70 -8.40
C LEU A 562 -0.12 -2.87 -9.19
N THR A 563 0.58 -1.78 -9.48
CA THR A 563 1.90 -1.81 -10.12
C THR A 563 2.95 -2.51 -9.25
N SER A 564 2.90 -2.32 -7.93
CA SER A 564 3.78 -3.05 -7.00
C SER A 564 3.51 -4.55 -7.00
N MET A 565 2.24 -4.97 -7.13
CA MET A 565 1.88 -6.37 -7.29
C MET A 565 2.43 -6.94 -8.62
N CYS A 566 2.32 -6.19 -9.73
CA CYS A 566 2.91 -6.59 -11.01
C CYS A 566 4.41 -6.91 -10.88
N LEU A 567 5.17 -6.03 -10.23
CA LEU A 567 6.61 -6.23 -10.01
C LEU A 567 6.88 -7.43 -9.08
N ALA A 568 6.03 -7.69 -8.09
CA ALA A 568 6.13 -8.86 -7.22
C ALA A 568 5.83 -10.18 -7.94
N LEU A 569 4.83 -10.21 -8.84
CA LEU A 569 4.53 -11.38 -9.68
C LEU A 569 5.74 -11.78 -10.54
N ARG A 570 6.38 -10.77 -11.16
CA ARG A 570 7.63 -10.96 -11.92
C ARG A 570 8.77 -11.43 -11.03
N ALA A 571 8.94 -10.84 -9.86
CA ALA A 571 10.00 -11.21 -8.93
C ALA A 571 9.82 -12.64 -8.39
N ALA A 572 8.60 -13.07 -8.11
CA ALA A 572 8.30 -14.44 -7.69
C ALA A 572 8.69 -15.47 -8.77
N TYR A 573 8.52 -15.14 -10.06
CA TYR A 573 9.02 -15.97 -11.15
C TYR A 573 10.55 -16.11 -11.10
N LYS A 574 11.28 -15.00 -10.93
CA LYS A 574 12.74 -15.03 -10.82
C LYS A 574 13.19 -15.89 -9.63
N ILE A 575 12.55 -15.75 -8.47
CA ILE A 575 12.86 -16.55 -7.28
C ILE A 575 12.64 -18.04 -7.56
N ALA A 576 11.49 -18.41 -8.13
CA ALA A 576 11.19 -19.80 -8.48
C ALA A 576 12.20 -20.38 -9.50
N GLN A 577 12.62 -19.58 -10.48
CA GLN A 577 13.68 -19.96 -11.42
C GLN A 577 15.01 -20.19 -10.70
N SER A 578 15.45 -19.25 -9.86
CA SER A 578 16.72 -19.38 -9.12
C SER A 578 16.71 -20.53 -8.10
N LEU A 579 15.56 -20.89 -7.53
CA LEU A 579 15.43 -22.07 -6.69
C LEU A 579 15.63 -23.39 -7.46
N LYS A 580 15.36 -23.40 -8.78
CA LYS A 580 15.56 -24.57 -9.66
C LYS A 580 16.96 -24.60 -10.26
N ASP A 581 17.40 -23.46 -10.79
CA ASP A 581 18.59 -23.35 -11.63
C ASP A 581 19.85 -22.94 -10.83
N GLY A 582 19.66 -22.48 -9.60
CA GLY A 582 20.70 -21.88 -8.76
C GLY A 582 20.63 -20.37 -8.69
N PHE A 583 21.20 -19.80 -7.62
CA PHE A 583 21.27 -18.36 -7.41
C PHE A 583 22.57 -17.78 -7.96
N SER A 584 22.45 -16.69 -8.70
CA SER A 584 23.56 -15.90 -9.22
C SER A 584 23.37 -14.43 -8.86
N PRO A 585 24.44 -13.66 -8.64
CA PRO A 585 24.33 -12.23 -8.35
C PRO A 585 23.68 -11.48 -9.51
N ALA A 586 22.81 -10.51 -9.18
CA ALA A 586 22.29 -9.56 -10.16
C ALA A 586 23.41 -8.59 -10.60
N LEU A 587 23.62 -8.46 -11.90
CA LEU A 587 24.65 -7.62 -12.53
C LEU A 587 24.04 -6.77 -13.64
N ASP A 588 24.62 -5.58 -13.91
CA ASP A 588 24.16 -4.68 -15.00
C ASP A 588 24.12 -5.38 -16.37
N SER A 589 24.97 -6.40 -16.56
CA SER A 589 25.04 -7.19 -17.80
C SER A 589 24.04 -8.34 -17.88
N GLU A 590 23.22 -8.57 -16.85
CA GLU A 590 22.24 -9.66 -16.85
C GLU A 590 21.16 -9.43 -17.93
N ALA A 591 21.02 -10.40 -18.84
CA ALA A 591 19.93 -10.38 -19.80
C ALA A 591 18.60 -10.65 -19.09
N MET A 592 17.70 -9.66 -19.11
CA MET A 592 16.35 -9.85 -18.59
C MET A 592 15.45 -10.51 -19.63
N HIS A 593 14.64 -11.46 -19.17
CA HIS A 593 13.66 -12.16 -20.00
C HIS A 593 12.22 -11.85 -19.55
N PRO A 594 11.24 -11.80 -20.46
CA PRO A 594 9.83 -11.67 -20.11
C PRO A 594 9.35 -12.81 -19.22
N THR A 595 8.36 -12.52 -18.38
CA THR A 595 7.69 -13.52 -17.56
C THR A 595 6.90 -14.46 -18.48
N PRO A 596 7.07 -15.79 -18.41
CA PRO A 596 6.29 -16.71 -19.22
C PRO A 596 4.80 -16.63 -18.86
N ALA A 597 3.93 -16.55 -19.87
CA ALA A 597 2.48 -16.55 -19.63
C ALA A 597 2.00 -17.81 -18.87
N SER A 598 2.69 -18.95 -19.05
CA SER A 598 2.40 -20.18 -18.31
C SER A 598 2.55 -20.02 -16.79
N TRP A 599 3.50 -19.20 -16.32
CA TRP A 599 3.72 -18.93 -14.90
C TRP A 599 2.53 -18.25 -14.22
N LEU A 600 1.83 -17.36 -14.94
CA LEU A 600 0.72 -16.57 -14.41
C LEU A 600 -0.66 -17.01 -14.90
N SER A 601 -0.72 -17.99 -15.79
CA SER A 601 -1.98 -18.46 -16.39
C SER A 601 -3.06 -18.87 -15.38
N TRP A 602 -2.66 -19.37 -14.21
CA TRP A 602 -3.58 -19.72 -13.11
C TRP A 602 -4.37 -18.52 -12.57
N THR A 603 -3.85 -17.30 -12.70
CA THR A 603 -4.53 -16.09 -12.24
C THR A 603 -5.75 -15.77 -13.09
N THR A 604 -5.79 -16.19 -14.36
CA THR A 604 -6.82 -15.81 -15.33
C THR A 604 -7.62 -16.99 -15.88
N ASP A 605 -7.32 -18.22 -15.46
CA ASP A 605 -8.04 -19.43 -15.87
C ASP A 605 -8.99 -19.90 -14.76
N PRO A 606 -10.32 -19.69 -14.88
CA PRO A 606 -11.29 -20.09 -13.86
C PRO A 606 -11.35 -21.60 -13.58
N LYS A 607 -10.73 -22.42 -14.43
CA LYS A 607 -10.64 -23.88 -14.23
C LYS A 607 -9.39 -24.29 -13.45
N ASP A 608 -8.44 -23.38 -13.25
CA ASP A 608 -7.26 -23.65 -12.44
C ASP A 608 -7.69 -23.75 -10.96
N PRO A 609 -7.29 -24.80 -10.22
CA PRO A 609 -7.58 -24.91 -8.80
C PRO A 609 -7.11 -23.71 -7.98
N ASN A 610 -6.05 -23.03 -8.42
CA ASN A 610 -5.47 -21.86 -7.76
C ASN A 610 -6.05 -20.52 -8.25
N PHE A 611 -7.05 -20.55 -9.14
CA PHE A 611 -7.73 -19.34 -9.56
C PHE A 611 -8.25 -18.54 -8.35
N PRO A 612 -8.01 -17.21 -8.29
CA PRO A 612 -8.49 -16.38 -7.20
C PRO A 612 -10.01 -16.23 -7.26
N ILE A 613 -10.71 -16.74 -6.24
CA ILE A 613 -12.18 -16.66 -6.13
C ILE A 613 -12.54 -15.59 -5.12
N HIS A 614 -13.13 -14.50 -5.61
CA HIS A 614 -13.54 -13.35 -4.79
C HIS A 614 -15.02 -13.38 -4.39
N ALA A 615 -15.81 -14.28 -4.97
CA ALA A 615 -17.18 -14.52 -4.56
C ALA A 615 -17.19 -15.29 -3.24
N ARG A 616 -17.49 -14.61 -2.13
CA ARG A 616 -17.58 -15.25 -0.81
C ARG A 616 -19.01 -15.57 -0.42
N GLU A 617 -19.22 -16.78 0.12
CA GLU A 617 -20.41 -17.08 0.89
C GLU A 617 -20.36 -16.34 2.23
N VAL A 618 -21.52 -15.94 2.75
CA VAL A 618 -21.62 -15.20 4.00
C VAL A 618 -21.21 -16.12 5.16
N HIS A 619 -19.99 -15.99 5.67
CA HIS A 619 -19.53 -16.77 6.83
C HIS A 619 -20.26 -16.37 8.11
N ARG A 620 -20.95 -17.34 8.76
CA ARG A 620 -21.86 -17.09 9.90
C ARG A 620 -21.39 -17.58 11.28
N ALA A 621 -20.20 -18.15 11.43
CA ALA A 621 -19.75 -18.68 12.73
C ALA A 621 -18.28 -18.34 12.97
N VAL A 622 -17.91 -17.90 14.18
CA VAL A 622 -16.54 -17.64 14.67
C VAL A 622 -15.87 -18.95 15.04
#